data_AF-A0A1E7HI94-F1
#
_entry.id   AF-A0A1E7HI94-F1
#
_cell.length_a   1.000
_cell.length_b   1.000
_cell.length_c   1.000
_cell.angle_alpha   90.00
_cell.angle_beta   90.00
_cell.angle_gamma   90.00
#
_symmetry.space_group_name_H-M   'P 1'
#
loop_
_entity.id
_entity.type
_entity.pdbx_description
1 polymer ?
#
loop_
_entity_poly.entity_id
_entity_poly.type
_entity_poly.pdbx_seq_one_letter_code
_entity_poly.pdbx_strand_id
1 'polypeptide(L)'
;MNLDIVISGLILIAAFYVLLLLGKLINDLLHREYRLNFELTEKDNAALALATTGYYSGLVLAIGGVLVGPSLSIVDDLIDLFIYGLLAIVLVNVSWYVCDKLILFKFKISEELIRDHNQGTGAVSAGMSIASGFIIFGSVQGQGGSVWTVIVLWAIGQAILILAGLVYEFVTPYNIHDEIEKDNVAAGVSFAGALVAIGAIVGLAAESDFESWAVNLPDYLGYSVLGLALLPLIRLLTDKVLLPTVKLTDEIARQDRPNVGAAYIEAFSYIAAAFIIYWCV
;
A
#
# COMPACT_ATOMS: atom_id res chain seq x y z
N MET A 1 17.98 4.80 -31.06
CA MET A 1 16.75 4.29 -30.41
C MET A 1 15.82 3.86 -31.53
N ASN A 2 15.32 2.61 -31.51
CA ASN A 2 14.48 2.09 -32.59
C ASN A 2 13.10 2.77 -32.54
N LEU A 3 12.60 3.30 -33.65
CA LEU A 3 11.36 4.07 -33.73
C LEU A 3 10.16 3.24 -33.24
N ASP A 4 10.15 1.95 -33.52
CA ASP A 4 9.06 1.03 -33.14
C ASP A 4 8.95 0.85 -31.62
N ILE A 5 10.08 0.84 -30.91
CA ILE A 5 10.11 0.76 -29.44
C ILE A 5 9.51 2.04 -28.85
N VAL A 6 9.84 3.19 -29.43
CA VAL A 6 9.32 4.49 -28.97
C VAL A 6 7.80 4.57 -29.19
N ILE A 7 7.32 4.16 -30.36
CA ILE A 7 5.89 4.16 -30.68
C ILE A 7 5.13 3.23 -29.74
N SER A 8 5.62 2.02 -29.53
CA SER A 8 4.99 1.03 -28.63
C SER A 8 4.95 1.54 -27.19
N GLY A 9 6.05 2.12 -26.70
CA GLY A 9 6.09 2.74 -25.37
C GLY A 9 5.09 3.88 -25.21
N LEU A 10 4.96 4.76 -26.21
CA LEU A 10 3.97 5.84 -26.19
C LEU A 10 2.52 5.32 -26.14
N ILE A 11 2.22 4.25 -26.86
CA ILE A 11 0.90 3.61 -26.84
C ILE A 11 0.59 3.05 -25.45
N LEU A 12 1.52 2.31 -24.85
CA LEU A 12 1.35 1.74 -23.51
C LEU A 12 1.21 2.82 -22.44
N ILE A 13 2.01 3.89 -22.52
CA ILE A 13 1.90 5.06 -21.62
C ILE A 13 0.50 5.68 -21.73
N ALA A 14 -0.01 5.89 -22.96
CA ALA A 14 -1.33 6.46 -23.16
C ALA A 14 -2.43 5.56 -22.58
N ALA A 15 -2.37 4.24 -22.82
CA ALA A 15 -3.31 3.27 -22.27
C ALA A 15 -3.27 3.23 -20.73
N PHE A 16 -2.07 3.29 -20.14
CA PHE A 16 -1.88 3.38 -18.70
C PHE A 16 -2.55 4.61 -18.10
N TYR A 17 -2.39 5.79 -18.72
CA TYR A 17 -3.07 7.00 -18.27
C TYR A 17 -4.59 6.93 -18.41
N VAL A 18 -5.11 6.27 -19.46
CA VAL A 18 -6.55 5.99 -19.57
C VAL A 18 -7.05 5.18 -18.37
N LEU A 19 -6.33 4.13 -17.97
CA LEU A 19 -6.68 3.33 -16.79
C LEU A 19 -6.58 4.14 -15.49
N LEU A 20 -5.56 4.98 -15.31
CA LEU A 20 -5.48 5.87 -14.16
C LEU A 20 -6.66 6.84 -14.08
N LEU A 21 -7.09 7.41 -15.22
CA LEU A 21 -8.27 8.26 -15.29
C LEU A 21 -9.55 7.49 -14.94
N LEU A 22 -9.71 6.27 -15.45
CA LEU A 22 -10.82 5.39 -15.09
C LEU A 22 -10.81 5.06 -13.59
N GLY A 23 -9.65 4.75 -13.02
CA GLY A 23 -9.47 4.51 -11.59
C GLY A 23 -9.86 5.71 -10.73
N LYS A 24 -9.49 6.92 -11.15
CA LYS A 24 -9.96 8.17 -10.53
C LYS A 24 -11.48 8.29 -10.61
N LEU A 25 -12.07 8.10 -11.79
CA LEU A 25 -13.52 8.24 -11.98
C LEU A 25 -14.32 7.24 -11.13
N ILE A 26 -13.84 6.01 -11.03
CA ILE A 26 -14.44 4.96 -10.18
C ILE A 26 -14.29 5.33 -8.70
N ASN A 27 -13.14 5.83 -8.27
CA ASN A 27 -12.95 6.29 -6.90
C ASN A 27 -13.90 7.44 -6.52
N ASP A 28 -14.02 8.44 -7.40
CA ASP A 28 -14.96 9.57 -7.23
C ASP A 28 -16.41 9.08 -7.20
N LEU A 29 -16.73 8.02 -7.97
CA LEU A 29 -18.05 7.41 -8.02
C LEU A 29 -18.40 6.64 -6.73
N LEU A 30 -17.42 5.95 -6.15
CA LEU A 30 -17.58 5.15 -4.94
C LEU A 30 -17.64 6.01 -3.68
N HIS A 31 -16.89 7.12 -3.64
CA HIS A 31 -16.79 8.01 -2.50
C HIS A 31 -17.57 9.32 -2.69
N ARG A 32 -18.83 9.20 -3.14
CA ARG A 32 -19.74 10.35 -3.38
C ARG A 32 -20.05 11.19 -2.15
N GLU A 33 -19.73 10.68 -0.96
CA GLU A 33 -19.94 11.38 0.31
C GLU A 33 -19.11 12.66 0.42
N TYR A 34 -18.02 12.78 -0.35
CA TYR A 34 -17.23 14.01 -0.43
C TYR A 34 -16.94 14.44 -1.87
N ARG A 35 -16.78 15.76 -2.05
CA ARG A 35 -16.42 16.36 -3.34
C ARG A 35 -14.91 16.60 -3.36
N LEU A 36 -14.17 15.65 -3.95
CA LEU A 36 -12.70 15.65 -3.96
C LEU A 36 -12.10 17.03 -4.31
N ASN A 37 -12.49 17.61 -5.45
CA ASN A 37 -11.96 18.92 -5.87
C ASN A 37 -12.23 20.02 -4.84
N PHE A 38 -13.44 20.08 -4.28
CA PHE A 38 -13.79 21.10 -3.30
C PHE A 38 -12.99 20.94 -1.99
N GLU A 39 -12.87 19.71 -1.51
CA GLU A 39 -12.07 19.41 -0.30
C GLU A 39 -10.58 19.74 -0.50
N LEU A 40 -10.03 19.48 -1.69
CA LEU A 40 -8.63 19.73 -1.98
C LEU A 40 -8.30 21.20 -2.26
N THR A 41 -9.18 21.95 -2.95
CA THR A 41 -8.84 23.31 -3.42
C THR A 41 -9.46 24.43 -2.62
N GLU A 42 -10.63 24.21 -1.99
CA GLU A 42 -11.33 25.26 -1.24
C GLU A 42 -11.14 25.10 0.28
N LYS A 43 -10.96 23.86 0.74
CA LYS A 43 -10.76 23.54 2.17
C LYS A 43 -9.32 23.20 2.53
N ASP A 44 -8.43 23.09 1.55
CA ASP A 44 -7.03 22.69 1.72
C ASP A 44 -6.88 21.41 2.58
N ASN A 45 -7.76 20.43 2.35
CA ASN A 45 -7.83 19.20 3.15
C ASN A 45 -6.63 18.28 2.86
N ALA A 46 -5.56 18.46 3.61
CA ALA A 46 -4.33 17.69 3.50
C ALA A 46 -4.52 16.19 3.82
N ALA A 47 -5.45 15.83 4.70
CA ALA A 47 -5.73 14.43 5.04
C ALA A 47 -6.29 13.67 3.85
N LEU A 48 -7.31 14.24 3.20
CA LEU A 48 -7.87 13.67 1.98
C LEU A 48 -6.85 13.67 0.84
N ALA A 49 -6.02 14.72 0.73
CA ALA A 49 -4.95 14.78 -0.26
C ALA A 49 -3.95 13.63 -0.10
N LEU A 50 -3.55 13.33 1.14
CA LEU A 50 -2.64 12.24 1.46
C LEU A 50 -3.24 10.88 1.11
N ALA A 51 -4.47 10.60 1.55
CA ALA A 51 -5.19 9.36 1.23
C ALA A 51 -5.33 9.16 -0.28
N THR A 52 -5.75 10.20 -1.01
CA THR A 52 -5.96 10.15 -2.46
C THR A 52 -4.65 9.98 -3.22
N THR A 53 -3.57 10.61 -2.75
CA THR A 53 -2.24 10.43 -3.35
C THR A 53 -1.77 8.99 -3.21
N GLY A 54 -1.95 8.39 -2.02
CA GLY A 54 -1.61 6.97 -1.83
C GLY A 54 -2.50 6.02 -2.65
N TYR A 55 -3.78 6.34 -2.85
CA TYR A 55 -4.64 5.60 -3.77
C TYR A 55 -4.08 5.61 -5.20
N TYR A 56 -3.68 6.79 -5.72
CA TYR A 56 -3.07 6.88 -7.05
C TYR A 56 -1.72 6.17 -7.12
N SER A 57 -0.89 6.26 -6.08
CA SER A 57 0.37 5.49 -6.00
C SER A 57 0.11 3.98 -6.02
N GLY A 58 -0.92 3.51 -5.29
CA GLY A 58 -1.36 2.12 -5.29
C GLY A 58 -1.81 1.64 -6.67
N LEU A 59 -2.59 2.45 -7.40
CA LEU A 59 -2.98 2.16 -8.78
C LEU A 59 -1.77 2.12 -9.72
N VAL A 60 -0.86 3.08 -9.60
CA VAL A 60 0.36 3.12 -10.43
C VAL A 60 1.18 1.86 -10.26
N LEU A 61 1.39 1.43 -9.01
CA LEU A 61 2.07 0.17 -8.70
C LEU A 61 1.28 -1.02 -9.26
N ALA A 62 0.01 -1.17 -8.91
CA ALA A 62 -0.79 -2.33 -9.32
C ALA A 62 -0.86 -2.51 -10.84
N ILE A 63 -1.11 -1.43 -11.60
CA ILE A 63 -1.17 -1.45 -13.07
C ILE A 63 0.24 -1.61 -13.66
N GLY A 64 1.26 -1.04 -13.02
CA GLY A 64 2.65 -1.12 -13.44
C GLY A 64 3.19 -2.55 -13.52
N GLY A 65 2.67 -3.47 -12.70
CA GLY A 65 3.08 -4.89 -12.71
C GLY A 65 2.88 -5.54 -14.07
N VAL A 66 1.81 -5.16 -14.79
CA VAL A 66 1.54 -5.66 -16.15
C VAL A 66 2.62 -5.22 -17.14
N LEU A 67 3.13 -3.99 -17.00
CA LEU A 67 4.10 -3.41 -17.93
C LEU A 67 5.53 -3.92 -17.71
N VAL A 68 5.84 -4.38 -16.50
CA VAL A 68 7.16 -4.93 -16.16
C VAL A 68 7.25 -6.43 -16.50
N GLY A 69 6.11 -7.12 -16.55
CA GLY A 69 6.03 -8.52 -16.92
C GLY A 69 6.51 -8.81 -18.36
N PRO A 70 6.66 -10.09 -18.73
CA PRO A 70 7.15 -10.47 -20.06
C PRO A 70 6.23 -9.99 -21.17
N SER A 71 6.78 -9.25 -22.13
CA SER A 71 6.07 -8.78 -23.32
C SER A 71 6.16 -9.80 -24.46
N LEU A 72 5.02 -10.07 -25.11
CA LEU A 72 4.94 -10.92 -26.30
C LEU A 72 4.70 -10.08 -27.56
N SER A 73 3.65 -9.26 -27.55
CA SER A 73 3.30 -8.35 -28.62
C SER A 73 2.54 -7.15 -28.07
N ILE A 74 2.58 -6.01 -28.76
CA ILE A 74 1.87 -4.79 -28.32
C ILE A 74 0.35 -5.00 -28.16
N VAL A 75 -0.24 -5.90 -28.95
CA VAL A 75 -1.68 -6.20 -28.85
C VAL A 75 -1.97 -7.01 -27.59
N ASP A 76 -1.14 -8.01 -27.29
CA ASP A 76 -1.28 -8.82 -26.09
C ASP A 76 -1.02 -7.98 -24.83
N ASP A 77 0.03 -7.15 -24.85
CA ASP A 77 0.35 -6.23 -23.76
C ASP A 77 -0.80 -5.25 -23.50
N LEU A 78 -1.48 -4.75 -24.54
CA LEU A 78 -2.67 -3.90 -24.40
C LEU A 78 -3.86 -4.68 -23.80
N ILE A 79 -4.10 -5.91 -24.25
CA ILE A 79 -5.18 -6.75 -23.73
C ILE A 79 -4.95 -7.02 -22.24
N ASP A 80 -3.75 -7.45 -21.86
CA ASP A 80 -3.37 -7.72 -20.48
C ASP A 80 -3.44 -6.45 -19.63
N LEU A 81 -2.96 -5.33 -20.15
CA LEU A 81 -3.01 -4.04 -19.47
C LEU A 81 -4.45 -3.64 -19.13
N PHE A 82 -5.41 -3.82 -20.05
CA PHE A 82 -6.81 -3.52 -19.76
C PHE A 82 -7.47 -4.55 -18.84
N ILE A 83 -7.20 -5.85 -18.99
CA ILE A 83 -7.78 -6.90 -18.13
C ILE A 83 -7.30 -6.73 -16.69
N TYR A 84 -5.98 -6.76 -16.49
CA TYR A 84 -5.38 -6.67 -15.16
C TYR A 84 -5.42 -5.25 -14.60
N GLY A 85 -5.39 -4.22 -15.44
CA GLY A 85 -5.57 -2.84 -15.00
C GLY A 85 -6.97 -2.54 -14.46
N LEU A 86 -8.02 -3.04 -15.12
CA LEU A 86 -9.39 -2.95 -14.59
C LEU A 86 -9.55 -3.76 -13.31
N LEU A 87 -8.95 -4.95 -13.25
CA LEU A 87 -8.92 -5.75 -12.01
C LEU A 87 -8.22 -4.99 -10.88
N ALA A 88 -7.05 -4.40 -11.13
CA ALA A 88 -6.29 -3.61 -10.18
C ALA A 88 -7.12 -2.46 -9.61
N ILE A 89 -7.85 -1.73 -10.46
CA ILE A 89 -8.76 -0.67 -10.00
C ILE A 89 -9.79 -1.22 -9.01
N VAL A 90 -10.43 -2.35 -9.32
CA VAL A 90 -11.41 -2.97 -8.42
C VAL A 90 -10.73 -3.37 -7.10
N LEU A 91 -9.61 -4.08 -7.15
CA LEU A 91 -8.94 -4.62 -5.97
C LEU A 91 -8.38 -3.52 -5.05
N VAL A 92 -7.80 -2.44 -5.58
CA VAL A 92 -7.33 -1.31 -4.77
C VAL A 92 -8.51 -0.60 -4.08
N ASN A 93 -9.65 -0.43 -4.75
CA ASN A 93 -10.85 0.13 -4.10
C ASN A 93 -11.39 -0.79 -3.01
N VAL A 94 -11.43 -2.11 -3.24
CA VAL A 94 -11.82 -3.06 -2.19
C VAL A 94 -10.85 -3.00 -1.01
N SER A 95 -9.56 -2.80 -1.26
CA SER A 95 -8.53 -2.67 -0.21
C SER A 95 -8.75 -1.43 0.67
N TRP A 96 -9.30 -0.34 0.13
CA TRP A 96 -9.73 0.81 0.92
C TRP A 96 -10.84 0.42 1.91
N TYR A 97 -11.86 -0.32 1.45
CA TYR A 97 -12.94 -0.79 2.33
C TYR A 97 -12.46 -1.80 3.37
N VAL A 98 -11.48 -2.65 3.01
CA VAL A 98 -10.79 -3.53 3.97
C VAL A 98 -10.07 -2.69 5.03
N CYS A 99 -9.40 -1.62 4.64
CA CYS A 99 -8.79 -0.68 5.59
C CYS A 99 -9.82 -0.11 6.56
N ASP A 100 -10.92 0.44 6.04
CA ASP A 100 -11.97 1.08 6.83
C ASP A 100 -12.63 0.10 7.82
N LYS A 101 -12.92 -1.13 7.39
CA LYS A 101 -13.70 -2.08 8.19
C LYS A 101 -12.89 -3.00 9.07
N LEU A 102 -11.66 -3.35 8.66
CA LEU A 102 -10.89 -4.42 9.30
C LEU A 102 -9.58 -3.92 9.92
N ILE A 103 -8.96 -2.86 9.38
CA ILE A 103 -7.73 -2.30 9.93
C ILE A 103 -8.05 -1.14 10.89
N LEU A 104 -8.78 -0.13 10.43
CA LEU A 104 -9.18 1.04 11.23
C LEU A 104 -10.60 0.91 11.79
N PHE A 105 -10.96 -0.29 12.27
CA PHE A 105 -12.33 -0.69 12.61
C PHE A 105 -13.00 0.08 13.76
N LYS A 106 -12.27 0.91 14.53
CA LYS A 106 -12.83 1.70 15.65
C LYS A 106 -13.55 2.98 15.20
N PHE A 107 -13.22 3.51 14.03
CA PHE A 107 -13.80 4.74 13.48
C PHE A 107 -14.01 4.60 11.97
N LYS A 108 -14.65 5.58 11.32
CA LYS A 108 -14.85 5.57 9.87
C LYS A 108 -13.84 6.47 9.20
N ILE A 109 -13.13 5.94 8.22
CA ILE A 109 -12.11 6.68 7.47
C ILE A 109 -12.72 7.94 6.83
N SER A 110 -13.90 7.85 6.23
CA SER A 110 -14.49 9.00 5.56
C SER A 110 -14.89 10.14 6.51
N GLU A 111 -15.30 9.83 7.74
CA GLU A 111 -15.58 10.87 8.75
C GLU A 111 -14.28 11.54 9.19
N GLU A 112 -13.24 10.77 9.51
CA GLU A 112 -11.92 11.27 9.91
C GLU A 112 -11.26 12.14 8.83
N LEU A 113 -11.34 11.73 7.56
CA LEU A 113 -10.74 12.49 6.45
C LEU A 113 -11.46 13.81 6.19
N ILE A 114 -12.78 13.85 6.30
CA ILE A 114 -13.60 14.98 5.81
C ILE A 114 -14.04 15.92 6.93
N ARG A 115 -14.39 15.39 8.10
CA ARG A 115 -14.82 16.21 9.24
C ARG A 115 -13.63 16.67 10.07
N ASP A 116 -12.75 15.74 10.39
CA ASP A 116 -11.69 15.96 11.37
C ASP A 116 -10.35 16.34 10.70
N HIS A 117 -10.27 16.21 9.35
CA HIS A 117 -9.09 16.50 8.55
C HIS A 117 -7.85 15.75 9.09
N ASN A 118 -8.07 14.52 9.57
CA ASN A 118 -7.09 13.71 10.26
C ASN A 118 -6.04 13.14 9.29
N GLN A 119 -4.86 13.76 9.28
CA GLN A 119 -3.76 13.31 8.41
C GLN A 119 -3.17 11.96 8.83
N GLY A 120 -3.34 11.53 10.08
CA GLY A 120 -2.96 10.19 10.53
C GLY A 120 -3.77 9.11 9.82
N THR A 121 -5.10 9.28 9.78
CA THR A 121 -6.00 8.42 8.99
C THR A 121 -5.69 8.51 7.49
N GLY A 122 -5.37 9.70 6.99
CA GLY A 122 -4.89 9.92 5.62
C GLY A 122 -3.64 9.11 5.28
N ALA A 123 -2.66 9.10 6.18
CA ALA A 123 -1.41 8.37 6.02
C ALA A 123 -1.64 6.85 5.99
N VAL A 124 -2.45 6.31 6.90
CA VAL A 124 -2.75 4.87 6.92
C VAL A 124 -3.52 4.44 5.68
N SER A 125 -4.51 5.23 5.24
CA SER A 125 -5.27 4.98 4.01
C SER A 125 -4.34 4.97 2.77
N ALA A 126 -3.39 5.90 2.74
CA ALA A 126 -2.38 5.97 1.69
C ALA A 126 -1.46 4.74 1.73
N GLY A 127 -0.93 4.40 2.91
CA GLY A 127 -0.05 3.26 3.11
C GLY A 127 -0.72 1.95 2.73
N MET A 128 -1.99 1.77 3.08
CA MET A 128 -2.77 0.57 2.73
C MET A 128 -2.98 0.43 1.22
N SER A 129 -3.27 1.55 0.53
CA SER A 129 -3.43 1.54 -0.93
C SER A 129 -2.12 1.22 -1.64
N ILE A 130 -0.99 1.79 -1.18
CA ILE A 130 0.34 1.50 -1.69
C ILE A 130 0.72 0.04 -1.43
N ALA A 131 0.48 -0.46 -0.21
CA ALA A 131 0.74 -1.85 0.17
C ALA A 131 -0.04 -2.83 -0.71
N SER A 132 -1.34 -2.59 -0.92
CA SER A 132 -2.12 -3.38 -1.86
C SER A 132 -1.61 -3.25 -3.30
N GLY A 133 -1.12 -2.07 -3.68
CA GLY A 133 -0.51 -1.83 -4.98
C GLY A 133 0.68 -2.74 -5.23
N PHE A 134 1.59 -2.86 -4.27
CA PHE A 134 2.72 -3.81 -4.33
C PHE A 134 2.26 -5.26 -4.43
N ILE A 135 1.26 -5.65 -3.66
CA ILE A 135 0.74 -7.02 -3.68
C ILE A 135 0.19 -7.37 -5.07
N ILE A 136 -0.60 -6.48 -5.66
CA ILE A 136 -1.15 -6.69 -7.01
C ILE A 136 -0.03 -6.63 -8.05
N PHE A 137 0.93 -5.70 -7.92
CA PHE A 137 2.08 -5.57 -8.81
C PHE A 137 2.80 -6.92 -8.98
N GLY A 138 3.22 -7.54 -7.87
CA GLY A 138 3.94 -8.81 -7.95
C GLY A 138 3.07 -9.95 -8.44
N SER A 139 1.81 -10.00 -8.02
CA SER A 139 0.86 -11.06 -8.43
C SER A 139 0.58 -11.12 -9.93
N VAL A 140 0.83 -10.03 -10.66
CA VAL A 140 0.54 -9.89 -12.09
C VAL A 140 1.80 -10.04 -12.96
N GLN A 141 3.00 -9.90 -12.37
CA GLN A 141 4.25 -9.83 -13.12
C GLN A 141 4.73 -11.18 -13.67
N GLY A 142 4.49 -12.28 -12.94
CA GLY A 142 4.88 -13.64 -13.34
C GLY A 142 3.98 -14.28 -14.40
N GLN A 143 4.49 -15.30 -15.11
CA GLN A 143 3.73 -16.07 -16.09
C GLN A 143 2.93 -17.22 -15.46
N GLY A 144 2.07 -17.88 -16.25
CA GLY A 144 1.33 -19.08 -15.82
C GLY A 144 0.12 -18.82 -14.92
N GLY A 145 -0.01 -17.59 -14.41
CA GLY A 145 -1.14 -17.13 -13.63
C GLY A 145 -2.39 -16.79 -14.46
N SER A 146 -3.44 -16.38 -13.76
CA SER A 146 -4.65 -15.83 -14.36
C SER A 146 -5.26 -14.77 -13.44
N VAL A 147 -6.35 -14.12 -13.86
CA VAL A 147 -7.14 -13.22 -13.00
C VAL A 147 -7.46 -13.86 -11.64
N TRP A 148 -7.68 -15.18 -11.58
CA TRP A 148 -7.96 -15.88 -10.32
C TRP A 148 -6.75 -15.98 -9.39
N THR A 149 -5.54 -16.17 -9.94
CA THR A 149 -4.33 -16.21 -9.10
C THR A 149 -4.09 -14.85 -8.48
N VAL A 150 -4.25 -13.76 -9.25
CA VAL A 150 -4.15 -12.38 -8.76
C VAL A 150 -5.16 -12.11 -7.65
N ILE A 151 -6.43 -12.48 -7.83
CA ILE A 151 -7.47 -12.28 -6.81
C ILE A 151 -7.14 -13.04 -5.52
N VAL A 152 -6.70 -14.30 -5.61
CA VAL A 152 -6.40 -15.13 -4.44
C VAL A 152 -5.16 -14.63 -3.71
N LEU A 153 -4.08 -14.33 -4.44
CA LEU A 153 -2.85 -13.78 -3.83
C LEU A 153 -3.12 -12.42 -3.21
N TRP A 154 -3.85 -11.53 -3.89
CA TRP A 154 -4.31 -10.27 -3.30
C TRP A 154 -5.13 -10.49 -2.03
N ALA A 155 -6.11 -11.40 -2.03
CA ALA A 155 -6.95 -11.65 -0.87
C ALA A 155 -6.16 -12.18 0.33
N ILE A 156 -5.20 -13.08 0.09
CA ILE A 156 -4.27 -13.54 1.13
C ILE A 156 -3.41 -12.38 1.62
N GLY A 157 -2.87 -11.58 0.70
CA GLY A 157 -2.07 -10.39 1.03
C GLY A 157 -2.85 -9.37 1.86
N GLN A 158 -4.14 -9.14 1.58
CA GLN A 158 -5.02 -8.32 2.42
C GLN A 158 -5.15 -8.91 3.84
N ALA A 159 -5.32 -10.23 3.95
CA ALA A 159 -5.36 -10.91 5.24
C ALA A 159 -4.03 -10.74 6.01
N ILE A 160 -2.89 -10.83 5.32
CA ILE A 160 -1.57 -10.57 5.90
C ILE A 160 -1.43 -9.12 6.36
N LEU A 161 -1.95 -8.13 5.61
CA LEU A 161 -1.94 -6.73 6.02
C LEU A 161 -2.82 -6.47 7.27
N ILE A 162 -3.97 -7.15 7.37
CA ILE A 162 -4.79 -7.12 8.59
C ILE A 162 -4.01 -7.72 9.77
N LEU A 163 -3.37 -8.86 9.58
CA LEU A 163 -2.52 -9.48 10.61
C LEU A 163 -1.33 -8.58 10.97
N ALA A 164 -0.73 -7.89 10.01
CA ALA A 164 0.33 -6.91 10.25
C ALA A 164 -0.17 -5.77 11.15
N GLY A 165 -1.39 -5.28 10.94
CA GLY A 165 -2.03 -4.32 11.83
C GLY A 165 -2.14 -4.82 13.27
N LEU A 166 -2.60 -6.06 13.45
CA LEU A 166 -2.72 -6.68 14.78
C LEU A 166 -1.35 -6.91 15.45
N VAL A 167 -0.35 -7.36 14.69
CA VAL A 167 1.02 -7.55 15.19
C VAL A 167 1.64 -6.20 15.56
N TYR A 168 1.44 -5.18 14.74
CA TYR A 168 1.97 -3.85 14.99
C TYR A 168 1.33 -3.26 16.27
N GLU A 169 -0.01 -3.31 16.43
CA GLU A 169 -0.73 -2.94 17.65
C GLU A 169 -0.22 -3.69 18.90
N PHE A 170 0.06 -4.98 18.77
CA PHE A 170 0.57 -5.80 19.88
C PHE A 170 2.00 -5.42 20.31
N VAL A 171 2.84 -5.03 19.35
CA VAL A 171 4.25 -4.69 19.60
C VAL A 171 4.41 -3.23 20.04
N THR A 172 3.50 -2.35 19.62
CA THR A 172 3.50 -0.95 20.06
C THR A 172 3.02 -0.83 21.50
N PRO A 173 3.75 -0.13 22.38
CA PRO A 173 3.34 0.09 23.78
C PRO A 173 2.29 1.20 23.95
N TYR A 174 1.52 1.51 22.90
CA TYR A 174 0.39 2.43 22.88
C TYR A 174 -0.69 1.87 21.94
N ASN A 175 -1.94 2.29 22.13
CA ASN A 175 -3.05 1.88 21.27
C ASN A 175 -3.08 2.75 20.01
N ILE A 176 -2.92 2.17 18.83
CA ILE A 176 -2.80 2.92 17.58
C ILE A 176 -4.12 3.58 17.21
N HIS A 177 -5.25 2.89 17.39
CA HIS A 177 -6.55 3.47 17.09
C HIS A 177 -6.83 4.68 17.98
N ASP A 178 -6.55 4.60 19.28
CA ASP A 178 -6.79 5.70 20.21
C ASP A 178 -5.86 6.90 19.90
N GLU A 179 -4.66 6.66 19.39
CA GLU A 179 -3.76 7.73 18.95
C GLU A 179 -4.24 8.35 17.63
N ILE A 180 -4.59 7.54 16.64
CA ILE A 180 -5.07 8.05 15.35
C ILE A 180 -6.39 8.82 15.52
N GLU A 181 -7.33 8.32 16.32
CA GLU A 181 -8.61 9.00 16.61
C GLU A 181 -8.43 10.37 17.31
N LYS A 182 -7.26 10.61 17.92
CA LYS A 182 -6.88 11.91 18.50
C LYS A 182 -6.07 12.78 17.52
N ASP A 183 -6.19 12.53 16.22
CA ASP A 183 -5.45 13.22 15.16
C ASP A 183 -3.92 13.07 15.25
N ASN A 184 -3.42 11.98 15.85
CA ASN A 184 -1.98 11.75 15.93
C ASN A 184 -1.42 11.30 14.57
N VAL A 185 -0.95 12.28 13.80
CA VAL A 185 -0.29 12.08 12.50
C VAL A 185 0.96 11.20 12.62
N ALA A 186 1.71 11.32 13.71
CA ALA A 186 2.94 10.53 13.90
C ALA A 186 2.60 9.03 14.01
N ALA A 187 1.59 8.67 14.80
CA ALA A 187 1.13 7.28 14.92
C ALA A 187 0.64 6.73 13.56
N GLY A 188 -0.16 7.51 12.83
CA GLY A 188 -0.66 7.13 11.50
C GLY A 188 0.45 6.92 10.47
N VAL A 189 1.45 7.81 10.43
CA VAL A 189 2.58 7.70 9.49
C VAL A 189 3.49 6.50 9.80
N SER A 190 3.82 6.26 11.07
CA SER A 190 4.59 5.07 11.46
C SER A 190 3.87 3.79 11.08
N PHE A 191 2.56 3.72 11.34
CA PHE A 191 1.76 2.55 11.00
C PHE A 191 1.64 2.36 9.48
N ALA A 192 1.46 3.44 8.71
CA ALA A 192 1.46 3.40 7.26
C ALA A 192 2.77 2.83 6.70
N GLY A 193 3.93 3.24 7.25
CA GLY A 193 5.23 2.71 6.85
C GLY A 193 5.38 1.21 7.07
N ALA A 194 4.86 0.69 8.20
CA ALA A 194 4.82 -0.74 8.47
C ALA A 194 3.93 -1.51 7.47
N LEU A 195 2.74 -0.98 7.14
CA LEU A 195 1.86 -1.59 6.14
C LEU A 195 2.50 -1.60 4.76
N VAL A 196 3.12 -0.51 4.33
CA VAL A 196 3.83 -0.43 3.04
C VAL A 196 4.97 -1.44 2.98
N ALA A 197 5.75 -1.55 4.05
CA ALA A 197 6.86 -2.51 4.12
C ALA A 197 6.38 -3.97 3.99
N ILE A 198 5.29 -4.33 4.69
CA ILE A 198 4.70 -5.66 4.54
C ILE A 198 4.13 -5.85 3.15
N GLY A 199 3.40 -4.88 2.61
CA GLY A 199 2.86 -4.94 1.24
C GLY A 199 3.96 -5.14 0.20
N ALA A 200 5.11 -4.48 0.36
CA ALA A 200 6.28 -4.68 -0.48
C ALA A 200 6.80 -6.13 -0.35
N ILE A 201 7.13 -6.61 0.85
CA ILE A 201 7.66 -7.98 1.05
C ILE A 201 6.69 -9.03 0.48
N VAL A 202 5.41 -8.90 0.79
CA VAL A 202 4.36 -9.83 0.35
C VAL A 202 4.19 -9.75 -1.17
N GLY A 203 4.15 -8.55 -1.75
CA GLY A 203 4.03 -8.40 -3.20
C GLY A 203 5.21 -9.00 -3.95
N LEU A 204 6.42 -8.78 -3.46
CA LEU A 204 7.63 -9.35 -4.05
C LEU A 204 7.63 -10.87 -3.98
N ALA A 205 7.10 -11.47 -2.91
CA ALA A 205 6.92 -12.91 -2.83
C ALA A 205 5.96 -13.49 -3.89
N ALA A 206 5.12 -12.66 -4.52
CA ALA A 206 4.21 -13.05 -5.59
C ALA A 206 4.78 -12.87 -7.01
N GLU A 207 5.95 -12.27 -7.18
CA GLU A 207 6.57 -11.98 -8.49
C GLU A 207 6.94 -13.25 -9.30
N SER A 208 7.06 -14.40 -8.64
CA SER A 208 7.45 -15.66 -9.27
C SER A 208 6.42 -16.17 -10.29
N ASP A 209 6.89 -16.85 -11.34
CA ASP A 209 6.02 -17.61 -12.25
C ASP A 209 5.12 -18.59 -11.47
N PHE A 210 3.84 -18.62 -11.83
CA PHE A 210 2.85 -19.49 -11.22
C PHE A 210 2.89 -20.87 -11.88
N GLU A 211 3.35 -21.87 -11.13
CA GLU A 211 3.33 -23.27 -11.56
C GLU A 211 2.11 -24.00 -11.01
N SER A 212 1.92 -23.93 -9.70
CA SER A 212 0.77 -24.52 -9.01
C SER A 212 0.67 -24.01 -7.57
N TRP A 213 -0.54 -24.07 -7.01
CA TRP A 213 -0.75 -23.71 -5.60
C TRP A 213 0.12 -24.50 -4.61
N ALA A 214 0.44 -25.76 -4.92
CA ALA A 214 1.27 -26.58 -4.03
C ALA A 214 2.73 -26.12 -3.96
N VAL A 215 3.20 -25.43 -5.00
CA VAL A 215 4.57 -24.90 -5.11
C VAL A 215 4.63 -23.45 -4.66
N ASN A 216 3.79 -22.59 -5.22
CA ASN A 216 3.89 -21.14 -5.00
C ASN A 216 3.33 -20.67 -3.66
N LEU A 217 2.27 -21.32 -3.14
CA LEU A 217 1.62 -20.86 -1.91
C LEU A 217 2.50 -21.00 -0.66
N PRO A 218 3.24 -22.11 -0.46
CA PRO A 218 4.20 -22.22 0.64
C PRO A 218 5.25 -21.10 0.65
N ASP A 219 5.82 -20.76 -0.51
CA ASP A 219 6.84 -19.72 -0.62
C ASP A 219 6.25 -18.34 -0.32
N TYR A 220 5.10 -18.04 -0.93
CA TYR A 220 4.37 -16.80 -0.68
C TYR A 220 4.04 -16.58 0.80
N LEU A 221 3.53 -17.63 1.48
CA LEU A 221 3.24 -17.59 2.91
C LEU A 221 4.52 -17.54 3.75
N GLY A 222 5.57 -18.24 3.36
CA GLY A 222 6.86 -18.25 4.03
C GLY A 222 7.47 -16.85 4.11
N TYR A 223 7.54 -16.15 2.98
CA TYR A 223 8.00 -14.76 2.93
C TYR A 223 7.05 -13.81 3.67
N SER A 224 5.74 -14.01 3.58
CA SER A 224 4.75 -13.21 4.32
C SER A 224 4.94 -13.31 5.83
N VAL A 225 5.13 -14.53 6.35
CA VAL A 225 5.37 -14.78 7.78
C VAL A 225 6.72 -14.21 8.22
N LEU A 226 7.75 -14.34 7.38
CA LEU A 226 9.05 -13.72 7.64
C LEU A 226 8.93 -12.20 7.75
N GLY A 227 8.20 -11.56 6.83
CA GLY A 227 7.95 -10.11 6.87
C GLY A 227 7.26 -9.68 8.17
N LEU A 228 6.21 -10.40 8.60
CA LEU A 228 5.53 -10.14 9.88
C LEU A 228 6.47 -10.30 11.08
N ALA A 229 7.29 -11.35 11.09
CA ALA A 229 8.23 -11.64 12.17
C ALA A 229 9.35 -10.59 12.27
N LEU A 230 9.66 -9.90 11.17
CA LEU A 230 10.70 -8.87 11.13
C LEU A 230 10.22 -7.49 11.61
N LEU A 231 8.91 -7.21 11.68
CA LEU A 231 8.41 -5.92 12.17
C LEU A 231 8.94 -5.55 13.58
N PRO A 232 8.84 -6.42 14.61
CA PRO A 232 9.41 -6.11 15.93
C PRO A 232 10.93 -5.90 15.87
N LEU A 233 11.63 -6.69 15.05
CA LEU A 233 13.08 -6.59 14.93
C LEU A 233 13.49 -5.26 14.31
N ILE A 234 12.83 -4.83 13.23
CA ILE A 234 13.11 -3.56 12.56
C ILE A 234 12.87 -2.41 13.54
N ARG A 235 11.76 -2.41 14.28
CA ARG A 235 11.48 -1.39 15.30
C ARG A 235 12.61 -1.26 16.32
N LEU A 236 13.08 -2.40 16.84
CA LEU A 236 14.19 -2.46 17.80
C LEU A 236 15.51 -1.95 17.20
N LEU A 237 15.76 -2.23 15.92
CA LEU A 237 16.94 -1.74 15.22
C LEU A 237 16.84 -0.23 14.99
N THR A 238 15.67 0.30 14.65
CA THR A 238 15.47 1.74 14.46
C THR A 238 15.76 2.53 15.74
N ASP A 239 15.20 2.10 16.88
CA ASP A 239 15.48 2.72 18.18
C ASP A 239 16.99 2.67 18.52
N LYS A 240 17.70 1.59 18.18
CA LYS A 240 19.11 1.42 18.54
C LYS A 240 20.10 2.06 17.58
N VAL A 241 19.78 2.12 16.29
CA VAL A 241 20.70 2.51 15.22
C VAL A 241 20.39 3.91 14.71
N LEU A 242 19.12 4.20 14.41
CA LEU A 242 18.73 5.45 13.78
C LEU A 242 18.42 6.55 14.80
N LEU A 243 17.86 6.21 15.96
CA LEU A 243 17.52 7.15 17.03
C LEU A 243 18.06 6.70 18.41
N PRO A 244 19.37 6.47 18.58
CA PRO A 244 19.95 5.82 19.77
C PRO A 244 19.75 6.56 21.09
N THR A 245 19.42 7.85 21.06
CA THR A 245 19.33 8.71 22.25
C THR A 245 17.92 8.86 22.80
N VAL A 246 16.89 8.45 22.04
CA VAL A 246 15.47 8.62 22.39
C VAL A 246 14.71 7.32 22.12
N LYS A 247 13.50 7.19 22.68
CA LYS A 247 12.61 6.07 22.36
C LYS A 247 11.53 6.56 21.40
N LEU A 248 11.34 5.88 20.27
CA LEU A 248 10.30 6.23 19.29
C LEU A 248 8.91 6.32 19.93
N THR A 249 8.59 5.41 20.84
CA THR A 249 7.32 5.43 21.58
C THR A 249 7.09 6.74 22.32
N ASP A 250 8.12 7.26 22.99
CA ASP A 250 7.97 8.46 23.79
C ASP A 250 7.76 9.68 22.87
N GLU A 251 8.47 9.73 21.74
CA GLU A 251 8.34 10.76 20.70
C GLU A 251 6.98 10.73 19.96
N ILE A 252 6.44 9.53 19.68
CA ILE A 252 5.23 9.37 18.87
C ILE A 252 3.96 9.51 19.71
N ALA A 253 3.92 8.96 20.92
CA ALA A 253 2.66 8.80 21.67
C ALA A 253 2.65 9.40 23.08
N ARG A 254 3.79 9.92 23.59
CA ARG A 254 3.87 10.44 24.97
C ARG A 254 4.32 11.89 25.07
N GLN A 255 4.19 12.63 23.98
CA GLN A 255 4.40 14.08 23.95
C GLN A 255 3.06 14.79 23.79
N ASP A 256 2.96 16.01 24.36
CA ASP A 256 1.80 16.89 24.15
C ASP A 256 1.59 17.20 22.66
N ARG A 257 2.69 17.26 21.90
CA ARG A 257 2.68 17.36 20.44
C ARG A 257 3.46 16.19 19.84
N PRO A 258 2.77 15.18 19.27
CA PRO A 258 3.42 14.03 18.64
C PRO A 258 4.47 14.43 17.59
N ASN A 259 5.62 13.77 17.64
CA ASN A 259 6.75 14.07 16.77
C ASN A 259 6.64 13.33 15.42
N VAL A 260 6.07 14.00 14.43
CA VAL A 260 5.94 13.46 13.06
C VAL A 260 7.31 13.19 12.41
N GLY A 261 8.35 13.93 12.78
CA GLY A 261 9.71 13.69 12.28
C GLY A 261 10.28 12.34 12.72
N ALA A 262 10.04 11.95 13.97
CA ALA A 262 10.40 10.62 14.47
C ALA A 262 9.62 9.52 13.73
N ALA A 263 8.33 9.75 13.45
CA ALA A 263 7.51 8.83 12.67
C ALA A 263 8.00 8.67 11.22
N TYR A 264 8.51 9.73 10.57
CA TYR A 264 9.12 9.61 9.24
C TYR A 264 10.33 8.68 9.24
N ILE A 265 11.18 8.77 10.27
CA ILE A 265 12.35 7.87 10.42
C ILE A 265 11.89 6.44 10.68
N GLU A 266 10.86 6.22 11.49
CA GLU A 266 10.31 4.89 11.71
C GLU A 266 9.71 4.31 10.42
N ALA A 267 8.86 5.06 9.73
CA ALA A 267 8.27 4.61 8.47
C ALA A 267 9.34 4.30 7.41
N PHE A 268 10.33 5.18 7.25
CA PHE A 268 11.49 4.94 6.40
C PHE A 268 12.21 3.65 6.77
N SER A 269 12.43 3.39 8.06
CA SER A 269 13.15 2.20 8.50
C SER A 269 12.46 0.89 8.12
N TYR A 270 11.12 0.82 8.23
CA TYR A 270 10.36 -0.35 7.77
C TYR A 270 10.49 -0.53 6.26
N ILE A 271 10.28 0.54 5.49
CA ILE A 271 10.31 0.49 4.02
C ILE A 271 11.72 0.12 3.54
N ALA A 272 12.76 0.74 4.10
CA ALA A 272 14.15 0.45 3.76
C ALA A 272 14.52 -1.00 4.09
N ALA A 273 14.11 -1.51 5.26
CA ALA A 273 14.33 -2.90 5.61
C ALA A 273 13.63 -3.87 4.65
N ALA A 274 12.39 -3.59 4.25
CA ALA A 274 11.67 -4.38 3.25
C ALA A 274 12.45 -4.49 1.93
N PHE A 275 12.96 -3.39 1.39
CA PHE A 275 13.77 -3.41 0.17
C PHE A 275 15.13 -4.10 0.35
N ILE A 276 15.80 -3.92 1.49
CA ILE A 276 17.06 -4.63 1.77
C ILE A 276 16.82 -6.13 1.83
N ILE A 277 15.76 -6.58 2.49
CA ILE A 277 15.38 -8.00 2.54
C ILE A 277 15.17 -8.50 1.13
N TYR A 278 14.34 -7.80 0.34
CA TYR A 278 14.07 -8.15 -1.05
C TYR A 278 15.32 -8.33 -1.90
N TRP A 279 16.29 -7.42 -1.81
CA TRP A 279 17.51 -7.53 -2.62
C TRP A 279 18.44 -8.66 -2.17
N CYS A 280 18.22 -9.23 -0.98
CA CYS A 280 19.06 -10.27 -0.41
C CYS A 280 18.49 -11.68 -0.51
N VAL A 281 17.20 -11.85 -0.81
CA VAL A 281 16.50 -13.15 -0.91
C VAL A 281 15.96 -13.37 -2.30
#